data_AF-A0A3Q7XU28-F1
#
_entry.id   AF-A0A3Q7XU28-F1
#
_cell.length_a   1.000
_cell.length_b   1.000
_cell.length_c   1.000
_cell.angle_alpha   90.00
_cell.angle_beta   90.00
_cell.angle_gamma   90.00
#
_symmetry.space_group_name_H-M   'P 1'
#
loop_
_entity.id
_entity.type
_entity.pdbx_description
1 polymer ?
#
loop_
_entity_poly.entity_id
_entity_poly.type
_entity_poly.pdbx_seq_one_letter_code
_entity_poly.pdbx_strand_id
1 'polypeptide(L)'
;MGCSRKLMNSLSFVMLRLLLLFSPTVESSMSSAVVLAICFSMAKTLERYQRSSYGALEVHHPQEHETQRRYQEYLKLKSKVETLQQTQRNILGEKLEHLDINELEQLESQLDSSLRQIRWKKTQQMLDQLSDLQRKEEMLLETNNILRNKLEEINVALQPTWEAREQNAHYSCHPPQSEEYYEKAHSNTLQIGCNSSGLNESREVIGSSAHNVSDFMHGWMT
;
A
#
# COMPACT_ATOMS: atom_id res chain seq x y z
N MET A 1 -32.80 47.18 -103.26
CA MET A 1 -32.82 45.72 -103.01
C MET A 1 -31.64 45.26 -102.11
N GLY A 2 -31.47 45.87 -100.92
CA GLY A 2 -30.29 45.63 -100.05
C GLY A 2 -30.59 44.94 -98.70
N CYS A 3 -31.86 44.87 -98.27
CA CYS A 3 -32.24 44.29 -96.98
C CYS A 3 -32.08 42.77 -96.92
N SER A 4 -32.32 42.05 -98.01
CA SER A 4 -32.36 40.57 -97.99
C SER A 4 -30.97 39.92 -97.82
N ARG A 5 -29.89 40.59 -98.26
CA ARG A 5 -28.53 40.04 -98.18
C ARG A 5 -27.92 40.13 -96.78
N LYS A 6 -28.23 41.19 -96.01
CA LYS A 6 -27.76 41.30 -94.62
C LYS A 6 -28.50 40.32 -93.68
N LEU A 7 -29.78 40.06 -93.94
CA LEU A 7 -30.56 39.08 -93.17
C LEU A 7 -30.09 37.64 -93.44
N MET A 8 -29.84 37.27 -94.69
CA MET A 8 -29.35 35.93 -95.05
C MET A 8 -27.98 35.63 -94.44
N ASN A 9 -27.09 36.62 -94.37
CA ASN A 9 -25.77 36.42 -93.77
C ASN A 9 -25.85 36.28 -92.25
N SER A 10 -26.78 36.99 -91.59
CA SER A 10 -27.02 36.85 -90.14
C SER A 10 -27.69 35.53 -89.79
N LEU A 11 -28.70 35.10 -90.55
CA LEU A 11 -29.36 33.79 -90.38
C LEU A 11 -28.41 32.63 -90.68
N SER A 12 -27.53 32.76 -91.67
CA SER A 12 -26.49 31.76 -91.96
C SER A 12 -25.47 31.67 -90.82
N PHE A 13 -25.01 32.79 -90.26
CA PHE A 13 -24.06 32.77 -89.13
C PHE A 13 -24.68 32.21 -87.83
N VAL A 14 -25.96 32.51 -87.58
CA VAL A 14 -26.70 31.97 -86.42
C VAL A 14 -26.99 30.48 -86.61
N MET A 15 -27.35 30.03 -87.82
CA MET A 15 -27.52 28.61 -88.13
C MET A 15 -26.20 27.84 -88.10
N LEU A 16 -25.09 28.43 -88.54
CA LEU A 16 -23.77 27.79 -88.45
C LEU A 16 -23.29 27.70 -86.98
N ARG A 17 -23.62 28.70 -86.14
CA ARG A 17 -23.42 28.61 -84.68
C ARG A 17 -24.36 27.61 -84.02
N LEU A 18 -25.62 27.50 -84.43
CA LEU A 18 -26.57 26.52 -83.92
C LEU A 18 -26.18 25.09 -84.32
N LEU A 19 -25.68 24.88 -85.55
CA LEU A 19 -25.21 23.59 -86.05
C LEU A 19 -23.89 23.15 -85.41
N LEU A 20 -23.01 24.10 -85.03
CA LEU A 20 -21.79 23.79 -84.27
C LEU A 20 -22.06 23.54 -82.78
N LEU A 21 -23.14 24.09 -82.21
CA LEU A 21 -23.61 23.78 -80.85
C LEU A 21 -24.49 22.52 -80.78
N PHE A 22 -24.83 21.91 -81.92
CA PHE A 22 -25.64 20.68 -82.01
C PHE A 22 -24.94 19.58 -82.84
N SER A 23 -23.61 19.57 -82.85
CA SER A 23 -22.82 18.47 -83.38
C SER A 23 -22.49 17.48 -82.25
N PRO A 24 -23.18 16.34 -82.13
CA PRO A 24 -23.12 15.46 -80.96
C PRO A 24 -21.77 14.73 -80.81
N THR A 25 -20.88 14.79 -81.81
CA THR A 25 -19.60 14.06 -81.80
C THR A 25 -18.47 14.76 -81.05
N VAL A 26 -18.48 16.10 -80.96
CA VAL A 26 -17.44 16.85 -80.22
C VAL A 26 -17.85 17.07 -78.77
N GLU A 27 -19.15 17.28 -78.51
CA GLU A 27 -19.71 17.36 -77.15
C GLU A 27 -19.66 16.01 -76.43
N SER A 28 -19.95 14.89 -77.11
CA SER A 28 -19.86 13.56 -76.48
C SER A 28 -18.41 13.16 -76.19
N SER A 29 -17.44 13.56 -77.02
CA SER A 29 -16.02 13.26 -76.81
C SER A 29 -15.41 14.14 -75.71
N MET A 30 -15.69 15.45 -75.71
CA MET A 30 -15.23 16.37 -74.66
C MET A 30 -15.92 16.08 -73.32
N SER A 31 -17.22 15.78 -73.32
CA SER A 31 -17.94 15.34 -72.12
C SER A 31 -17.39 14.02 -71.58
N SER A 32 -17.11 13.03 -72.44
CA SER A 32 -16.46 11.78 -72.04
C SER A 32 -15.06 11.99 -71.48
N ALA A 33 -14.24 12.84 -72.10
CA ALA A 33 -12.90 13.19 -71.61
C ALA A 33 -12.93 13.92 -70.26
N VAL A 34 -13.88 14.84 -70.07
CA VAL A 34 -14.09 15.55 -68.80
C VAL A 34 -14.55 14.59 -67.70
N VAL A 35 -15.50 13.69 -68.00
CA VAL A 35 -15.95 12.65 -67.05
C VAL A 35 -14.81 11.71 -66.68
N LEU A 36 -14.02 11.25 -67.65
CA LEU A 36 -12.84 10.41 -67.38
C LEU A 36 -11.79 11.13 -66.53
N ALA A 37 -11.54 12.42 -66.80
CA ALA A 37 -10.61 13.23 -66.01
C ALA A 37 -11.12 13.46 -64.57
N ILE A 38 -12.42 13.68 -64.38
CA ILE A 38 -13.05 13.80 -63.06
C ILE A 38 -13.00 12.46 -62.33
N CYS A 39 -13.34 11.35 -62.97
CA CYS A 39 -13.24 10.01 -62.38
C CYS A 39 -11.81 9.67 -61.98
N PHE A 40 -10.82 10.02 -62.80
CA PHE A 40 -9.41 9.80 -62.49
C PHE A 40 -8.91 10.70 -61.35
N SER A 41 -9.32 11.97 -61.32
CA SER A 41 -8.96 12.89 -60.23
C SER A 41 -9.65 12.52 -58.92
N MET A 42 -10.91 12.09 -58.98
CA MET A 42 -11.65 11.54 -57.84
C MET A 42 -10.99 10.26 -57.34
N ALA A 43 -10.69 9.31 -58.22
CA ALA A 43 -10.01 8.06 -57.85
C ALA A 43 -8.66 8.35 -57.17
N LYS A 44 -7.84 9.26 -57.71
CA LYS A 44 -6.58 9.69 -57.09
C LYS A 44 -6.78 10.38 -55.75
N THR A 45 -7.82 11.21 -55.62
CA THR A 45 -8.15 11.87 -54.35
C THR A 45 -8.61 10.87 -53.31
N LEU A 46 -9.41 9.88 -53.72
CA LEU A 46 -9.89 8.80 -52.88
C LEU A 46 -8.74 7.88 -52.44
N GLU A 47 -7.81 7.56 -53.36
CA GLU A 47 -6.60 6.78 -53.08
C GLU A 47 -5.68 7.51 -52.09
N ARG A 48 -5.47 8.83 -52.25
CA ARG A 48 -4.73 9.66 -51.29
C ARG A 48 -5.44 9.68 -49.93
N TYR A 49 -6.76 9.85 -49.92
CA TYR A 49 -7.53 9.86 -48.68
C TYR A 49 -7.46 8.49 -47.99
N GLN A 50 -7.58 7.40 -48.73
CA GLN A 50 -7.43 6.04 -48.21
C GLN A 50 -6.03 5.83 -47.65
N ARG A 51 -4.98 6.29 -48.33
CA ARG A 51 -3.60 6.16 -47.86
C ARG A 51 -3.28 7.07 -46.68
N SER A 52 -3.93 8.21 -46.53
CA SER A 52 -3.78 9.09 -45.37
C SER A 52 -4.65 8.67 -44.17
N SER A 53 -5.86 8.16 -44.42
CA SER A 53 -6.83 7.76 -43.39
C SER A 53 -6.57 6.35 -42.88
N TYR A 54 -6.20 5.41 -43.76
CA TYR A 54 -5.91 4.02 -43.39
C TYR A 54 -4.41 3.69 -43.37
N GLY A 55 -3.56 4.44 -44.09
CA GLY A 55 -2.11 4.26 -43.97
C GLY A 55 -1.58 4.68 -42.59
N ALA A 56 -2.28 5.58 -41.88
CA ALA A 56 -2.02 5.83 -40.46
C ALA A 56 -2.51 4.69 -39.56
N LEU A 57 -3.57 3.97 -39.97
CA LEU A 57 -4.13 2.82 -39.25
C LEU A 57 -3.24 1.56 -39.38
N GLU A 58 -2.68 1.32 -40.56
CA GLU A 58 -1.66 0.28 -40.79
C GLU A 58 -0.35 0.56 -40.02
N VAL A 59 -0.02 1.84 -39.82
CA VAL A 59 1.09 2.28 -38.95
C VAL A 59 0.67 2.32 -37.46
N HIS A 60 -0.61 2.09 -37.13
CA HIS A 60 -1.16 2.11 -35.77
C HIS A 60 -1.13 0.76 -35.04
N HIS A 61 -0.48 -0.25 -35.65
CA HIS A 61 -0.12 -1.49 -34.97
C HIS A 61 0.63 -1.30 -33.63
N PRO A 62 1.45 -0.24 -33.40
CA PRO A 62 2.09 0.00 -32.10
C PRO A 62 1.11 0.21 -30.95
N GLN A 63 -0.01 0.93 -31.14
CA GLN A 63 -0.94 1.23 -30.04
C GLN A 63 -1.77 0.00 -29.63
N GLU A 64 -2.21 -0.80 -30.59
CA GLU A 64 -2.86 -2.09 -30.31
C GLU A 64 -1.88 -3.08 -29.67
N HIS A 65 -0.64 -3.10 -30.14
CA HIS A 65 0.41 -3.92 -29.54
C HIS A 65 0.80 -3.45 -28.13
N GLU A 66 0.80 -2.15 -27.84
CA GLU A 66 1.04 -1.59 -26.51
C GLU A 66 -0.13 -1.82 -25.55
N THR A 67 -1.37 -1.71 -26.02
CA THR A 67 -2.54 -2.06 -25.20
C THR A 67 -2.58 -3.55 -24.90
N GLN A 68 -2.25 -4.40 -25.88
CA GLN A 68 -2.11 -5.84 -25.67
C GLN A 68 -0.97 -6.18 -24.71
N ARG A 69 0.19 -5.52 -24.82
CA ARG A 69 1.31 -5.67 -23.85
C ARG A 69 0.89 -5.26 -22.45
N ARG A 70 0.27 -4.09 -22.28
CA ARG A 70 -0.25 -3.63 -20.98
C ARG A 70 -1.28 -4.59 -20.40
N TYR A 71 -2.15 -5.14 -21.23
CA TYR A 71 -3.12 -6.14 -20.80
C TYR A 71 -2.45 -7.44 -20.34
N GLN A 72 -1.43 -7.92 -21.06
CA GLN A 72 -0.64 -9.07 -20.63
C GLN A 72 0.12 -8.82 -19.33
N GLU A 73 0.68 -7.63 -19.13
CA GLU A 73 1.31 -7.24 -17.87
C GLU A 73 0.30 -7.19 -16.72
N TYR A 74 -0.88 -6.65 -16.97
CA TYR A 74 -2.00 -6.68 -16.02
C TYR A 74 -2.37 -8.10 -15.65
N LEU A 75 -2.51 -9.02 -16.61
CA LEU A 75 -2.84 -10.42 -16.32
C LEU A 75 -1.74 -11.10 -15.48
N LYS A 76 -0.47 -10.83 -15.77
CA LYS A 76 0.66 -11.32 -14.96
C LYS A 76 0.59 -10.78 -13.53
N LEU A 77 0.29 -9.49 -13.37
CA LEU A 77 0.16 -8.87 -12.05
C LEU A 77 -1.04 -9.43 -11.29
N LYS A 78 -2.20 -9.58 -11.95
CA LYS A 78 -3.41 -10.16 -11.39
C LYS A 78 -3.15 -11.58 -10.88
N SER A 79 -2.50 -12.42 -11.69
CA SER A 79 -2.13 -13.77 -11.28
C SER A 79 -1.22 -13.76 -10.04
N LYS A 80 -0.22 -12.86 -9.97
CA LYS A 80 0.63 -12.72 -8.77
C LYS A 80 -0.18 -12.33 -7.53
N VAL A 81 -1.13 -11.41 -7.66
CA VAL A 81 -2.00 -10.99 -6.55
C VAL A 81 -2.85 -12.16 -6.08
N GLU A 82 -3.44 -12.93 -6.98
CA GLU A 82 -4.25 -14.11 -6.66
C GLU A 82 -3.41 -15.17 -5.93
N THR A 83 -2.19 -15.44 -6.40
CA THR A 83 -1.26 -16.35 -5.71
C THR A 83 -0.92 -15.85 -4.31
N LEU A 84 -0.56 -14.56 -4.17
CA LEU A 84 -0.23 -13.99 -2.86
C LEU A 84 -1.40 -14.05 -1.88
N GLN A 85 -2.62 -13.72 -2.34
CA GLN A 85 -3.82 -13.82 -1.54
C GLN A 85 -4.11 -15.27 -1.14
N GLN A 86 -3.86 -16.23 -2.03
CA GLN A 86 -4.01 -17.63 -1.71
C GLN A 86 -2.98 -18.07 -0.66
N THR A 87 -1.72 -17.68 -0.81
CA THR A 87 -0.68 -17.96 0.20
C THR A 87 -1.04 -17.35 1.56
N GLN A 88 -1.56 -16.13 1.59
CA GLN A 88 -2.02 -15.49 2.82
C GLN A 88 -3.14 -16.31 3.50
N ARG A 89 -4.15 -16.72 2.74
CA ARG A 89 -5.23 -17.59 3.26
C ARG A 89 -4.67 -18.88 3.82
N ASN A 90 -3.74 -19.53 3.10
CA ASN A 90 -3.12 -20.77 3.56
C ASN A 90 -2.36 -20.56 4.89
N ILE A 91 -1.56 -19.50 5.02
CA ILE A 91 -0.86 -19.13 6.27
C ILE A 91 -1.84 -18.86 7.41
N LEU A 92 -3.05 -18.36 7.11
CA LEU A 92 -4.13 -18.17 8.08
C LEU A 92 -4.93 -19.46 8.37
N GLY A 93 -4.56 -20.58 7.75
CA GLY A 93 -5.25 -21.88 7.92
C GLY A 93 -6.52 -22.03 7.08
N GLU A 94 -6.75 -21.15 6.11
CA GLU A 94 -7.93 -21.17 5.24
C GLU A 94 -7.66 -21.86 3.90
N LYS A 95 -8.69 -22.50 3.31
CA LYS A 95 -8.67 -23.10 1.96
C LYS A 95 -7.50 -24.06 1.70
N LEU A 96 -7.18 -24.90 2.68
CA LEU A 96 -6.09 -25.87 2.62
C LEU A 96 -6.41 -27.15 1.82
N GLU A 97 -7.66 -27.33 1.40
CA GLU A 97 -8.17 -28.56 0.77
C GLU A 97 -7.43 -28.96 -0.53
N HIS A 98 -6.76 -28.02 -1.19
CA HIS A 98 -6.05 -28.23 -2.45
C HIS A 98 -4.54 -28.45 -2.27
N LEU A 99 -4.01 -28.36 -1.04
CA LEU A 99 -2.60 -28.56 -0.75
C LEU A 99 -2.31 -30.05 -0.58
N ASP A 100 -1.17 -30.50 -1.11
CA ASP A 100 -0.67 -31.84 -0.80
C ASP A 100 -0.04 -31.93 0.59
N ILE A 101 0.29 -33.14 1.03
CA ILE A 101 0.88 -33.39 2.36
C ILE A 101 2.24 -32.70 2.51
N ASN A 102 3.09 -32.72 1.48
CA ASN A 102 4.42 -32.09 1.53
C ASN A 102 4.29 -30.55 1.59
N GLU A 103 3.35 -29.98 0.83
CA GLU A 103 3.06 -28.54 0.85
C GLU A 103 2.52 -28.11 2.22
N LEU A 104 1.70 -28.94 2.86
CA LEU A 104 1.20 -28.71 4.20
C LEU A 104 2.31 -28.79 5.27
N GLU A 105 3.20 -29.77 5.18
CA GLU A 105 4.39 -29.88 6.04
C GLU A 105 5.33 -28.68 5.87
N GLN A 106 5.53 -28.22 4.63
CA GLN A 106 6.32 -27.02 4.35
C GLN A 106 5.68 -25.77 4.97
N LEU A 107 4.36 -25.63 4.85
CA LEU A 107 3.60 -24.51 5.44
C LEU A 107 3.70 -24.52 6.97
N GLU A 108 3.54 -25.69 7.60
CA GLU A 108 3.68 -25.86 9.05
C GLU A 108 5.10 -25.48 9.51
N SER A 109 6.13 -25.99 8.83
CA SER A 109 7.53 -25.68 9.12
C SER A 109 7.82 -24.17 9.02
N GLN A 110 7.26 -23.51 8.00
CA GLN A 110 7.38 -22.06 7.82
C GLN A 110 6.72 -21.28 8.97
N LEU A 111 5.52 -21.69 9.38
CA LEU A 111 4.77 -21.06 10.48
C LEU A 111 5.50 -21.24 11.80
N ASP A 112 5.97 -22.45 12.11
CA ASP A 112 6.68 -22.78 13.33
C ASP A 112 8.02 -22.01 13.44
N SER A 113 8.78 -21.95 12.35
CA SER A 113 10.01 -21.14 12.28
C SER A 113 9.73 -19.65 12.52
N SER A 114 8.71 -19.10 11.86
CA SER A 114 8.33 -17.69 12.01
C SER A 114 7.87 -17.40 13.44
N LEU A 115 7.08 -18.29 14.04
CA LEU A 115 6.58 -18.16 15.40
C LEU A 115 7.71 -18.21 16.43
N ARG A 116 8.68 -19.13 16.25
CA ARG A 116 9.90 -19.16 17.07
C ARG A 116 10.64 -17.83 16.99
N GLN A 117 10.81 -17.27 15.79
CA GLN A 117 11.50 -15.99 15.62
C GLN A 117 10.76 -14.84 16.31
N ILE A 118 9.43 -14.79 16.19
CA ILE A 118 8.60 -13.77 16.86
C ILE A 118 8.74 -13.89 18.39
N ARG A 119 8.63 -15.10 18.93
CA ARG A 119 8.81 -15.34 20.37
C ARG A 119 10.19 -14.93 20.85
N TRP A 120 11.24 -15.31 20.11
CA TRP A 120 12.61 -14.92 20.43
C TRP A 120 12.76 -13.40 20.46
N LYS A 121 12.30 -12.68 19.43
CA LYS A 121 12.37 -11.21 19.37
C LYS A 121 11.63 -10.56 20.55
N LYS A 122 10.42 -11.06 20.87
CA LYS A 122 9.62 -10.54 21.98
C LYS A 122 10.32 -10.75 23.31
N THR A 123 10.85 -11.94 23.55
CA THR A 123 11.62 -12.24 24.77
C THR A 123 12.87 -11.37 24.86
N GLN A 124 13.62 -11.23 23.77
CA GLN A 124 14.82 -10.41 23.76
C GLN A 124 14.49 -8.95 24.09
N GLN A 125 13.45 -8.38 23.46
CA GLN A 125 13.01 -7.01 23.76
C GLN A 125 12.62 -6.85 25.23
N MET A 126 11.92 -7.82 25.82
CA MET A 126 11.57 -7.76 27.25
C MET A 126 12.80 -7.83 28.15
N LEU A 127 13.80 -8.64 27.81
CA LEU A 127 15.06 -8.72 28.55
C LEU A 127 15.86 -7.41 28.44
N ASP A 128 15.91 -6.80 27.27
CA ASP A 128 16.57 -5.51 27.06
C ASP A 128 15.90 -4.41 27.90
N GLN A 129 14.55 -4.37 27.91
CA GLN A 129 13.79 -3.44 28.76
C GLN A 129 14.03 -3.67 30.26
N LEU A 130 14.10 -4.93 30.69
CA LEU A 130 14.40 -5.27 32.08
C LEU A 130 15.79 -4.78 32.48
N SER A 131 16.81 -5.05 31.66
CA SER A 131 18.19 -4.59 31.88
C SER A 131 18.27 -3.06 31.97
N ASP A 132 17.57 -2.35 31.08
CA ASP A 132 17.52 -0.90 31.08
C ASP A 132 16.89 -0.33 32.36
N LEU A 133 15.84 -0.98 32.88
CA LEU A 133 15.18 -0.58 34.13
C LEU A 133 16.07 -0.88 35.34
N GLN A 134 16.72 -2.04 35.38
CA GLN A 134 17.65 -2.40 36.46
C GLN A 134 18.81 -1.41 36.55
N ARG A 135 19.41 -1.03 35.41
CA ARG A 135 20.45 0.00 35.36
C ARG A 135 19.96 1.37 35.83
N LYS A 136 18.72 1.74 35.53
CA LYS A 136 18.12 2.99 36.03
C LYS A 136 17.88 2.93 37.54
N GLU A 137 17.39 1.82 38.05
CA GLU A 137 17.22 1.57 39.48
C GLU A 137 18.55 1.73 40.23
N GLU A 138 19.61 1.09 39.75
CA GLU A 138 20.96 1.19 40.35
C GLU A 138 21.46 2.64 40.39
N MET A 139 21.34 3.39 39.28
CA MET A 139 21.73 4.81 39.25
C MET A 139 20.91 5.66 40.23
N LEU A 140 19.60 5.41 40.34
CA LEU A 140 18.73 6.13 41.26
C LEU A 140 19.05 5.80 42.72
N LEU A 141 19.35 4.54 43.03
CA LEU A 141 19.78 4.13 44.37
C LEU A 141 21.10 4.81 44.75
N GLU A 142 22.09 4.84 43.85
CA GLU A 142 23.38 5.49 44.09
C GLU A 142 23.21 6.99 44.32
N THR A 143 22.45 7.68 43.45
CA THR A 143 22.18 9.12 43.64
C THR A 143 21.38 9.41 44.91
N ASN A 144 20.42 8.56 45.27
CA ASN A 144 19.66 8.70 46.52
C ASN A 144 20.56 8.53 47.75
N ASN A 145 21.46 7.54 47.75
CA ASN A 145 22.44 7.33 48.81
C ASN A 145 23.36 8.55 48.98
N ILE A 146 23.89 9.09 47.88
CA ILE A 146 24.71 10.31 47.91
C ILE A 146 23.93 11.49 48.53
N LEU A 147 22.66 11.66 48.16
CA LEU A 147 21.82 12.73 48.71
C LEU A 147 21.52 12.54 50.19
N ARG A 148 21.25 11.30 50.64
CA ARG A 148 21.05 10.97 52.05
C ARG A 148 22.30 11.29 52.87
N ASN A 149 23.48 10.90 52.39
CA ASN A 149 24.75 11.21 53.06
C ASN A 149 25.00 12.72 53.16
N LYS A 150 24.74 13.47 52.09
CA LYS A 150 24.84 14.95 52.11
C LYS A 150 23.86 15.59 53.09
N LEU A 151 22.64 15.06 53.19
CA LEU A 151 21.65 15.56 54.14
C LEU A 151 22.12 15.34 55.58
N GLU A 152 22.68 14.17 55.87
CA GLU A 152 23.26 13.85 57.17
C GLU A 152 24.45 14.76 57.49
N GLU A 153 25.36 14.98 56.55
CA GLU A 153 26.48 15.92 56.71
C GLU A 153 26.00 17.34 57.04
N ILE A 154 24.98 17.84 56.33
CA ILE A 154 24.38 19.14 56.61
C ILE A 154 23.74 19.12 58.00
N ASN A 155 22.99 18.09 58.35
CA ASN A 155 22.33 18.00 59.65
C ASN A 155 23.37 18.06 60.81
N VAL A 156 24.45 17.29 60.70
CA VAL A 156 25.56 17.30 61.66
C VAL A 156 26.28 18.66 61.71
N ALA A 157 26.59 19.26 60.55
CA ALA A 157 27.30 20.54 60.48
C ALA A 157 26.54 21.69 61.14
N LEU A 158 25.23 21.56 61.15
CA LEU A 158 24.30 22.63 61.47
C LEU A 158 23.82 22.40 62.93
N GLN A 159 24.09 21.22 63.53
CA GLN A 159 23.83 20.81 64.94
C GLN A 159 24.36 21.78 66.00
N PRO A 160 25.61 22.28 65.88
CA PRO A 160 26.13 23.30 66.80
C PRO A 160 25.42 24.66 66.69
N THR A 161 24.73 24.93 65.57
CA THR A 161 24.10 26.23 65.28
C THR A 161 22.70 26.35 65.89
N TRP A 162 21.95 25.25 66.00
CA TRP A 162 20.63 25.26 66.65
C TRP A 162 20.71 25.03 68.16
N GLU A 163 21.70 24.27 68.65
CA GLU A 163 21.94 24.10 70.10
C GLU A 163 22.30 25.44 70.77
N ALA A 164 22.95 26.37 70.05
CA ALA A 164 23.20 27.74 70.53
C ALA A 164 21.93 28.63 70.58
N ARG A 165 20.86 28.26 69.85
CA ARG A 165 19.58 29.00 69.82
C ARG A 165 18.57 28.46 70.85
N GLU A 166 18.71 27.22 71.27
CA GLU A 166 17.74 26.51 72.14
C GLU A 166 17.96 26.66 73.64
N GLN A 167 18.99 27.38 74.11
CA GLN A 167 19.07 27.79 75.52
C GLN A 167 17.97 28.79 75.95
N ASN A 168 17.06 29.18 75.05
CA ASN A 168 15.92 30.07 75.34
C ASN A 168 14.52 29.49 75.04
N ALA A 169 14.37 28.19 74.77
CA ALA A 169 13.04 27.60 74.61
C ALA A 169 12.97 26.16 75.10
N HIS A 170 12.84 26.00 76.42
CA HIS A 170 12.44 24.75 77.04
C HIS A 170 10.97 24.46 76.70
N TYR A 171 10.71 23.63 75.69
CA TYR A 171 9.50 22.80 75.63
C TYR A 171 9.84 21.41 75.10
N SER A 172 9.42 20.41 75.86
CA SER A 172 9.57 18.98 75.56
C SER A 172 8.90 18.59 74.25
N CYS A 173 9.56 17.80 73.41
CA CYS A 173 8.90 17.04 72.36
C CYS A 173 9.52 15.64 72.26
N HIS A 174 8.76 14.63 72.67
CA HIS A 174 9.07 13.22 72.42
C HIS A 174 8.78 12.88 70.94
N PRO A 175 9.61 12.10 70.22
CA PRO A 175 9.21 11.52 68.96
C PRO A 175 8.52 10.15 69.17
N PRO A 176 7.39 9.87 68.50
CA PRO A 176 6.84 8.53 68.37
C PRO A 176 7.57 7.75 67.27
N GLN A 177 7.69 6.43 67.49
CA GLN A 177 8.23 5.42 66.58
C GLN A 177 7.61 5.48 65.17
N SER A 178 8.45 5.52 64.14
CA SER A 178 8.08 5.03 62.80
C SER A 178 9.34 4.61 62.03
N GLU A 179 9.93 3.49 62.45
CA GLU A 179 11.11 2.89 61.84
C GLU A 179 10.81 1.40 61.57
N GLU A 180 9.90 1.10 60.63
CA GLU A 180 9.64 -0.30 60.26
C GLU A 180 8.94 -0.51 58.90
N TYR A 181 9.31 0.21 57.83
CA TYR A 181 8.61 0.00 56.53
C TYR A 181 9.44 -0.13 55.26
N TYR A 182 10.78 -0.13 55.29
CA TYR A 182 11.55 -0.18 54.03
C TYR A 182 12.43 -1.39 53.80
N GLU A 183 12.31 -2.46 54.60
CA GLU A 183 13.28 -3.56 54.52
C GLU A 183 12.63 -4.95 54.48
N LYS A 184 11.72 -5.17 53.52
CA LYS A 184 11.42 -6.54 53.05
C LYS A 184 10.79 -6.62 51.66
N ALA A 185 11.57 -6.35 50.62
CA ALA A 185 11.24 -6.80 49.27
C ALA A 185 12.50 -7.20 48.47
N HIS A 186 13.37 -8.00 49.09
CA HIS A 186 14.38 -8.76 48.37
C HIS A 186 13.97 -10.22 48.34
N SER A 187 13.25 -10.61 47.28
CA SER A 187 13.26 -11.94 46.65
C SER A 187 11.95 -12.11 45.88
N ASN A 188 12.00 -11.89 44.57
CA ASN A 188 11.04 -12.47 43.61
C ASN A 188 11.83 -12.82 42.34
N THR A 189 12.70 -13.82 42.43
CA THR A 189 13.11 -14.58 41.24
C THR A 189 11.86 -15.25 40.70
N LEU A 190 11.31 -14.74 39.59
CA LEU A 190 10.17 -15.34 38.91
C LEU A 190 10.55 -16.73 38.41
N GLN A 191 10.25 -17.76 39.21
CA GLN A 191 10.08 -19.11 38.71
C GLN A 191 8.78 -19.16 37.93
N ILE A 192 8.88 -19.01 36.61
CA ILE A 192 7.79 -19.39 35.69
C ILE A 192 7.90 -20.91 35.52
N GLY A 193 6.86 -21.60 35.99
CA GLY A 193 6.87 -23.02 36.32
C GLY A 193 7.11 -23.98 35.16
N CYS A 194 7.90 -25.02 35.45
CA CYS A 194 7.90 -26.28 34.74
C CYS A 194 7.21 -27.34 35.61
N ASN A 195 5.89 -27.43 35.54
CA ASN A 195 5.17 -28.58 36.09
C ASN A 195 4.30 -29.18 35.00
N SER A 196 4.80 -30.22 34.33
CA SER A 196 3.91 -31.29 33.85
C SER A 196 4.70 -32.58 33.69
N SER A 197 4.55 -33.45 34.69
CA SER A 197 4.69 -34.90 34.56
C SER A 197 3.85 -35.51 35.69
N GLY A 198 2.70 -36.08 35.33
CA GLY A 198 1.75 -36.65 36.28
C GLY A 198 0.45 -37.11 35.64
N LEU A 199 0.55 -38.23 34.93
CA LEU A 199 -0.49 -39.19 34.52
C LEU A 199 -1.85 -39.15 35.27
N ASN A 200 -2.95 -39.23 34.49
CA ASN A 200 -4.13 -40.13 34.63
C ASN A 200 -5.55 -39.56 34.86
N GLU A 201 -6.37 -39.89 33.86
CA GLU A 201 -7.77 -40.35 33.89
C GLU A 201 -8.96 -39.43 34.25
N SER A 202 -9.84 -39.37 33.23
CA SER A 202 -11.31 -39.53 33.33
C SER A 202 -12.20 -38.32 33.61
N ARG A 203 -12.88 -37.90 32.53
CA ARG A 203 -14.36 -37.97 32.36
C ARG A 203 -15.16 -36.64 32.32
N GLU A 204 -15.79 -36.47 31.15
CA GLU A 204 -17.09 -35.87 30.78
C GLU A 204 -17.52 -34.42 31.15
N VAL A 205 -17.75 -33.65 30.06
CA VAL A 205 -18.94 -32.85 29.68
C VAL A 205 -19.49 -31.79 30.65
N ILE A 206 -19.52 -30.52 30.19
CA ILE A 206 -20.71 -29.66 29.96
C ILE A 206 -20.23 -28.36 29.29
N GLY A 207 -20.95 -27.91 28.25
CA GLY A 207 -20.69 -26.65 27.55
C GLY A 207 -21.50 -25.46 28.08
N SER A 208 -21.04 -24.25 27.78
CA SER A 208 -21.82 -23.03 27.42
C SER A 208 -20.83 -21.89 27.17
N SER A 209 -20.73 -21.36 25.96
CA SER A 209 -21.37 -20.11 25.48
C SER A 209 -20.57 -18.83 25.78
N ALA A 210 -20.09 -18.24 24.68
CA ALA A 210 -19.73 -16.86 24.35
C ALA A 210 -19.66 -15.79 25.45
N HIS A 211 -18.58 -14.99 25.45
CA HIS A 211 -18.62 -13.57 25.06
C HIS A 211 -17.24 -12.89 25.03
N ASN A 212 -16.97 -12.22 23.90
CA ASN A 212 -16.41 -10.87 23.80
C ASN A 212 -14.93 -10.63 24.18
N VAL A 213 -14.04 -10.69 23.18
CA VAL A 213 -12.73 -10.00 23.20
C VAL A 213 -12.43 -9.48 21.79
N SER A 214 -13.07 -8.37 21.41
CA SER A 214 -12.78 -7.65 20.15
C SER A 214 -12.35 -6.21 20.42
N ASP A 215 -11.41 -5.99 21.35
CA ASP A 215 -11.03 -4.62 21.72
C ASP A 215 -9.53 -4.42 22.05
N PHE A 216 -8.64 -5.21 21.45
CA PHE A 216 -7.21 -5.13 21.77
C PHE A 216 -6.26 -5.09 20.56
N MET A 217 -6.63 -4.41 19.47
CA MET A 217 -5.73 -4.29 18.30
C MET A 217 -5.88 -2.95 17.53
N HIS A 218 -5.70 -1.81 18.19
CA HIS A 218 -5.44 -0.54 17.50
C HIS A 218 -4.41 0.30 18.26
N GLY A 219 -3.11 0.04 18.01
CA GLY A 219 -2.04 0.80 18.67
C GLY A 219 -0.64 0.63 18.05
N TRP A 220 -0.55 0.21 16.79
CA TRP A 220 0.73 0.05 16.09
C TRP A 220 0.62 0.61 14.67
N MET A 221 0.43 1.92 14.54
CA MET A 221 0.76 2.72 13.36
C MET A 221 0.36 4.18 13.61
N THR A 222 1.22 4.94 14.28
CA THR A 222 1.39 6.38 14.05
C THR A 222 2.83 6.75 14.43
#